data_AF-A0A7Y0BRU8-F1
#
_entry.id   AF-A0A7Y0BRU8-F1
#
_cell.length_a   1.000
_cell.length_b   1.000
_cell.length_c   1.000
_cell.angle_alpha   90.00
_cell.angle_beta   90.00
_cell.angle_gamma   90.00
#
_symmetry.space_group_name_H-M   'P 1'
#
loop_
_entity.id
_entity.type
_entity.pdbx_description
1 polymer ?
#
loop_
_entity_poly.entity_id
_entity_poly.type
_entity_poly.pdbx_seq_one_letter_code
_entity_poly.pdbx_strand_id
1 'polypeptide(L)'
;MIQLLSDAFEARRMILASPGQSLNQIAARETCCRTRLAKLLRLSWLSPRLVELAVAGTQPKGMTKKNLLGTDLPLDWSEQERVFGLEH
;
A
#
# COMPACT_ATOMS: atom_id res chain seq x y z
N MET A 1 -7.21 -9.40 2.59
CA MET A 1 -5.94 -8.84 2.08
C MET A 1 -6.18 -8.10 0.77
N ILE A 2 -6.66 -8.81 -0.25
CA ILE A 2 -6.89 -8.31 -1.62
C ILE A 2 -7.58 -6.95 -1.71
N GLN A 3 -8.69 -6.73 -0.98
CA GLN A 3 -9.40 -5.43 -1.00
C GLN A 3 -8.50 -4.25 -0.59
N LEU A 4 -7.61 -4.43 0.39
CA LEU A 4 -6.68 -3.36 0.81
C LEU A 4 -5.65 -3.05 -0.28
N LEU A 5 -5.16 -4.06 -0.99
CA LEU A 5 -4.22 -3.87 -2.10
C LEU A 5 -4.91 -3.24 -3.30
N SER A 6 -6.16 -3.63 -3.59
CA SER A 6 -6.99 -2.98 -4.62
C SER A 6 -7.17 -1.49 -4.30
N ASP A 7 -7.57 -1.15 -3.07
CA ASP A 7 -7.69 0.24 -2.62
C ASP A 7 -6.36 1.01 -2.79
N ALA A 8 -5.23 0.35 -2.53
CA ALA A 8 -3.90 0.95 -2.66
C ALA A 8 -3.55 1.27 -4.12
N PHE A 9 -3.79 0.33 -5.04
CA PHE A 9 -3.55 0.55 -6.46
C PHE A 9 -4.50 1.57 -7.07
N GLU A 10 -5.77 1.60 -6.66
CA GLU A 10 -6.71 2.63 -7.09
C GLU A 10 -6.31 4.02 -6.57
N ALA A 11 -5.88 4.14 -5.32
CA ALA A 11 -5.34 5.38 -4.78
C ALA A 11 -4.14 5.88 -5.61
N ARG A 12 -3.21 4.99 -5.96
CA ARG A 12 -2.08 5.33 -6.84
C ARG A 12 -2.54 5.83 -8.20
N ARG A 13 -3.49 5.13 -8.84
CA ARG A 13 -4.04 5.53 -10.14
C ARG A 13 -4.67 6.92 -10.08
N MET A 14 -5.50 7.17 -9.07
CA MET A 14 -6.15 8.46 -8.83
C MET A 14 -5.13 9.60 -8.66
N ILE A 15 -4.06 9.35 -7.89
CA ILE A 15 -3.00 10.34 -7.65
C ILE A 15 -2.22 10.62 -8.93
N LEU A 16 -1.82 9.59 -9.67
CA LEU A 16 -1.11 9.73 -10.93
C LEU A 16 -1.96 10.42 -12.02
N ALA A 17 -3.28 10.24 -11.98
CA ALA A 17 -4.23 10.91 -12.86
C ALA A 17 -4.52 12.38 -12.47
N SER A 18 -3.97 12.86 -11.36
CA SER A 18 -4.21 14.21 -10.83
C SER A 18 -2.91 15.04 -10.79
N PRO A 19 -2.23 15.25 -11.94
CA PRO A 19 -0.96 15.97 -11.97
C PRO A 19 -1.14 17.42 -11.48
N GLY A 20 -0.16 17.91 -10.72
CA GLY A 20 -0.19 19.26 -10.16
C GLY A 20 -1.10 19.45 -8.94
N GLN A 21 -1.81 18.40 -8.49
CA GLN A 21 -2.62 18.45 -7.28
C GLN A 21 -1.91 17.78 -6.10
N SER A 22 -1.96 18.43 -4.95
CA SER A 22 -1.50 17.86 -3.68
C SER A 22 -2.47 16.78 -3.18
N LEU A 23 -1.98 15.89 -2.31
CA LEU A 23 -2.83 14.89 -1.64
C LEU A 23 -4.00 15.51 -0.87
N ASN A 24 -3.85 16.72 -0.34
CA ASN A 24 -4.95 17.44 0.33
C ASN A 24 -6.05 17.81 -0.67
N GLN A 25 -5.68 18.35 -1.83
CA GLN A 25 -6.64 18.73 -2.88
C GLN A 25 -7.35 17.50 -3.45
N ILE A 26 -6.61 16.41 -3.69
CA ILE A 26 -7.20 15.15 -4.17
C ILE A 26 -8.15 14.59 -3.10
N ALA A 27 -7.72 14.50 -1.84
CA ALA A 27 -8.55 13.97 -0.77
C ALA A 27 -9.84 14.80 -0.55
N ALA A 28 -9.76 16.13 -0.66
CA ALA A 28 -10.93 17.01 -0.57
C ALA A 28 -11.90 16.81 -1.75
N ARG A 29 -11.39 16.71 -2.98
CA ARG A 29 -12.22 16.46 -4.18
C ARG A 29 -12.95 15.13 -4.10
N GLU A 30 -12.26 14.09 -3.63
CA GLU A 30 -12.76 12.71 -3.58
C GLU A 30 -13.49 12.39 -2.26
N THR A 31 -13.69 13.39 -1.39
CA THR A 31 -14.33 13.26 -0.07
C THR A 31 -13.72 12.13 0.77
N CYS A 32 -12.39 11.97 0.70
CA CYS A 32 -11.68 10.88 1.38
C CYS A 32 -10.67 11.43 2.40
N CYS A 33 -10.26 10.58 3.35
CA CYS A 33 -9.28 10.99 4.35
C CYS A 33 -7.87 11.05 3.73
N ARG A 34 -7.23 12.23 3.76
CA ARG A 34 -5.83 12.43 3.31
C ARG A 34 -4.86 11.43 3.92
N THR A 35 -4.97 11.17 5.23
CA THR A 35 -4.09 10.23 5.93
C THR A 35 -4.29 8.80 5.44
N ARG A 36 -5.52 8.39 5.15
CA ARG A 36 -5.80 7.08 4.54
C ARG A 36 -5.23 7.02 3.12
N LEU A 37 -5.43 8.07 2.32
CA LEU A 37 -4.92 8.15 0.95
C LEU A 37 -3.38 8.05 0.92
N ALA A 38 -2.67 8.71 1.83
CA ALA A 38 -1.22 8.62 1.94
C ALA A 38 -0.74 7.20 2.32
N LYS A 39 -1.45 6.52 3.23
CA LYS A 39 -1.14 5.13 3.59
C LYS A 39 -1.37 4.17 2.42
N LEU A 40 -2.48 4.34 1.70
CA LEU A 40 -2.79 3.55 0.51
C LEU A 40 -1.76 3.78 -0.61
N LEU A 41 -1.32 5.02 -0.81
CA LEU A 41 -0.24 5.32 -1.76
C LEU A 41 1.05 4.57 -1.39
N ARG A 42 1.46 4.58 -0.12
CA ARG A 42 2.65 3.82 0.33
C ARG A 42 2.49 2.31 0.06
N LEU A 43 1.31 1.76 0.34
CA LEU A 43 1.01 0.34 0.10
C LEU A 43 0.96 -0.03 -1.38
N SER A 44 0.72 0.93 -2.28
CA SER A 44 0.76 0.68 -3.72
C SER A 44 2.17 0.40 -4.27
N TRP A 45 3.19 0.57 -3.42
CA TRP A 45 4.60 0.28 -3.67
C TRP A 45 5.11 -0.97 -2.93
N LEU A 46 4.19 -1.81 -2.48
CA LEU A 46 4.54 -3.09 -1.86
C LEU A 46 5.29 -3.99 -2.86
N SER A 47 6.25 -4.79 -2.37
CA SER A 47 7.04 -5.68 -3.23
C SER A 47 6.13 -6.58 -4.07
N PRO A 48 6.45 -6.81 -5.35
CA PRO A 48 5.66 -7.69 -6.22
C PRO A 48 5.43 -9.07 -5.61
N ARG A 49 6.46 -9.65 -4.97
CA ARG A 49 6.40 -10.95 -4.29
C ARG A 49 5.38 -10.96 -3.14
N LEU A 50 5.33 -9.91 -2.32
CA LEU A 50 4.35 -9.79 -1.25
C LEU A 50 2.92 -9.64 -1.80
N VAL A 51 2.75 -8.93 -2.92
CA VAL A 51 1.46 -8.82 -3.61
C VAL A 51 1.01 -10.18 -4.15
N GLU A 52 1.91 -10.94 -4.78
CA GLU A 52 1.63 -12.29 -5.29
C GLU A 52 1.19 -13.23 -4.18
N LEU A 53 1.92 -13.28 -3.07
CA LEU A 53 1.56 -14.10 -1.91
C LEU A 53 0.21 -13.68 -1.30
N ALA A 54 -0.07 -12.37 -1.27
CA ALA A 54 -1.34 -11.83 -0.82
C ALA A 54 -2.54 -12.20 -1.71
N VAL A 55 -2.32 -12.31 -3.02
CA VAL A 55 -3.34 -12.76 -3.99
C VAL A 55 -3.51 -14.27 -3.91
N ALA A 56 -2.41 -15.02 -3.76
CA ALA A 56 -2.42 -16.47 -3.58
C ALA A 56 -3.02 -16.91 -2.22
N GLY A 57 -3.21 -15.98 -1.27
CA GLY A 57 -3.69 -16.28 0.07
C GLY A 57 -2.61 -16.91 0.97
N THR A 58 -1.36 -16.92 0.52
CA THR A 58 -0.20 -17.52 1.19
C THR A 58 0.72 -16.45 1.78
N GLN A 59 0.21 -15.24 2.02
CA GLN A 59 1.00 -14.17 2.64
C GLN A 59 1.54 -14.57 4.03
N PRO A 60 2.72 -14.05 4.42
CA PRO A 60 3.28 -14.29 5.74
C PRO A 60 2.30 -13.95 6.87
N LYS A 61 2.34 -14.68 7.99
CA LYS A 61 1.46 -14.43 9.14
C LYS A 61 1.54 -12.99 9.67
N GLY A 62 2.72 -12.37 9.57
CA GLY A 62 2.96 -10.98 9.96
C GLY A 62 2.35 -9.95 8.99
N MET A 63 1.98 -10.35 7.78
CA MET A 63 1.39 -9.47 6.77
C MET A 63 -0.12 -9.35 7.00
N THR A 64 -0.52 -8.64 8.04
CA THR A 64 -1.93 -8.32 8.34
C THR A 64 -2.30 -6.93 7.85
N LYS A 65 -3.60 -6.64 7.66
CA LYS A 65 -4.06 -5.28 7.32
C LYS A 65 -3.58 -4.23 8.35
N LYS A 66 -3.60 -4.60 9.63
CA LYS A 66 -3.14 -3.74 10.73
C LYS A 66 -1.66 -3.41 10.59
N ASN A 67 -0.83 -4.41 10.32
CA ASN A 67 0.61 -4.23 10.17
C ASN A 67 0.92 -3.42 8.90
N LEU A 68 0.30 -3.76 7.76
CA LEU A 68 0.47 -2.98 6.52
C LEU A 68 0.14 -1.49 6.69
N LEU A 69 -0.92 -1.15 7.44
CA LEU A 69 -1.33 0.24 7.67
C LEU A 69 -0.61 0.93 8.84
N GLY A 70 0.12 0.18 9.66
CA GLY A 70 0.76 0.64 10.89
C GLY A 70 2.29 0.65 10.85
N THR A 71 2.89 -0.17 10.00
CA THR A 71 4.33 -0.26 9.78
C THR A 71 4.81 0.94 8.94
N ASP A 72 5.96 1.50 9.31
CA ASP A 72 6.68 2.39 8.40
C ASP A 72 7.37 1.54 7.34
N LEU A 73 6.65 1.30 6.24
CA LEU A 73 7.07 0.39 5.17
C LEU A 73 8.30 0.96 4.45
N PRO A 74 9.44 0.24 4.41
CA PRO A 74 10.62 0.67 3.67
C PRO A 74 10.34 0.87 2.18
N LEU A 75 11.11 1.72 1.50
CA LEU A 75 11.01 1.88 0.05
C LEU A 75 11.69 0.73 -0.70
N ASP A 76 12.75 0.15 -0.12
CA ASP A 76 13.44 -1.01 -0.69
C ASP A 76 12.62 -2.28 -0.52
N TRP A 77 12.41 -3.00 -1.61
CA TRP A 77 11.57 -4.22 -1.60
C TRP A 77 12.18 -5.36 -0.79
N SER A 78 13.50 -5.50 -0.77
CA SER A 78 14.16 -6.55 0.02
C SER A 78 13.98 -6.29 1.52
N GLU A 79 14.02 -5.03 1.92
CA GLU A 79 13.70 -4.63 3.30
C GLU A 79 12.22 -4.83 3.65
N GLN A 80 11.29 -4.53 2.73
CA GLN A 80 9.88 -4.83 2.94
C GLN A 80 9.64 -6.34 3.15
N GLU A 81 10.27 -7.17 2.33
CA GLU A 81 10.20 -8.63 2.43
C GLU A 81 10.71 -9.13 3.78
N ARG A 82 11.87 -8.62 4.24
CA ARG A 82 12.44 -8.93 5.56
C ARG A 82 11.51 -8.53 6.70
N VAL A 83 10.88 -7.35 6.63
CA VAL A 83 9.90 -6.88 7.63
C VAL A 83 8.73 -7.85 7.79
N PHE A 84 8.34 -8.53 6.70
CA PHE A 84 7.27 -9.53 6.74
C PHE A 84 7.78 -10.98 6.87
N GLY A 85 9.07 -11.18 7.14
CA GLY A 85 9.67 -12.50 7.38
C GLY A 85 9.86 -13.33 6.11
N LEU A 86 9.92 -12.69 4.95
CA LEU A 86 10.42 -13.31 3.72
C LEU A 86 11.94 -13.10 3.70
N GLU A 87 12.67 -14.07 4.24
CA GLU A 87 14.13 -14.13 4.07
C GLU A 87 14.45 -15.12 2.95
N HIS A 88 15.58 -14.87 2.27
CA HIS A 88 16.18 -15.78 1.29
C HIS A 88 17.22 -16.66 1.96
#